data_AF-A0A3D2G896-F1
#
_entry.id   AF-A0A3D2G896-F1
#
_cell.length_a   1.000
_cell.length_b   1.000
_cell.length_c   1.000
_cell.angle_alpha   90.00
_cell.angle_beta   90.00
_cell.angle_gamma   90.00
#
_symmetry.space_group_name_H-M   'P 1'
#
loop_
_entity.id
_entity.type
_entity.pdbx_description
1 polymer ?
#
loop_
_entity_poly.entity_id
_entity_poly.type
_entity_poly.pdbx_seq_one_letter_code
_entity_poly.pdbx_strand_id
1 'polypeptide(L)' 'MFIDEGFGSLSDDVRDKAVRILLELAGSSRTVGVISHVSELKEQIPSKILVRKENDGSHITWSQDR' A
#
# COMPACT_ATOMS: atom_id res chain seq x y z
N MET A 1 -9.13 -4.06 -7.87
CA MET A 1 -9.74 -4.10 -6.51
C MET A 1 -9.04 -3.04 -5.70
N PHE A 2 -9.78 -2.21 -4.97
CA PHE A 2 -9.20 -1.20 -4.07
C PHE A 2 -9.56 -1.56 -2.64
N ILE A 3 -8.56 -1.48 -1.75
CA ILE A 3 -8.72 -1.66 -0.31
C ILE A 3 -8.32 -0.35 0.34
N ASP A 4 -9.19 0.17 1.20
CA ASP A 4 -9.01 1.45 1.86
C ASP A 4 -9.06 1.27 3.37
N GLU A 5 -7.96 1.63 4.04
CA GLU A 5 -7.76 1.64 5.49
C GLU A 5 -8.03 0.29 6.21
N GLY A 6 -7.76 0.25 7.53
CA GLY A 6 -7.97 -0.94 8.38
C GLY A 6 -6.72 -1.78 8.70
N PHE A 7 -5.58 -1.53 8.06
CA PHE A 7 -4.32 -2.21 8.41
C PHE A 7 -3.70 -1.73 9.73
N GLY A 8 -4.03 -0.51 10.16
CA GLY A 8 -3.53 0.06 11.42
C GLY A 8 -4.15 -0.56 12.67
N SER A 9 -5.31 -1.22 12.56
CA SER A 9 -5.95 -1.94 13.67
C SER A 9 -5.55 -3.42 13.77
N LEU A 10 -4.72 -3.90 12.84
CA LEU A 10 -4.20 -5.26 12.85
C LEU A 10 -2.92 -5.33 13.67
N SER A 11 -2.69 -6.45 14.33
CA SER A 11 -1.37 -6.76 14.87
C SER A 11 -0.34 -6.92 13.74
N ASP A 12 0.94 -6.72 14.06
CA ASP A 12 2.02 -6.73 13.07
C ASP A 12 2.07 -8.04 12.26
N ASP A 13 1.86 -9.19 12.90
CA ASP A 13 1.84 -10.51 12.27
C ASP A 13 0.67 -10.68 11.27
N VAL A 14 -0.50 -10.14 11.61
CA VAL A 14 -1.68 -10.20 10.75
C VAL A 14 -1.53 -9.25 9.56
N ARG A 15 -0.90 -8.09 9.76
CA ARG A 15 -0.60 -7.13 8.70
C ARG A 15 0.36 -7.73 7.67
N ASP A 16 1.45 -8.35 8.11
CA ASP A 16 2.40 -9.02 7.19
C ASP A 16 1.73 -10.13 6.38
N LYS A 17 0.87 -10.93 7.03
CA LYS A 17 0.10 -11.96 6.33
C LYS A 17 -0.85 -11.36 5.29
N ALA A 18 -1.52 -10.26 5.62
CA ALA A 18 -2.41 -9.57 4.69
C ALA A 18 -1.65 -9.04 3.48
N VAL A 19 -0.48 -8.44 3.67
CA VAL A 19 0.37 -7.95 2.56
C VAL A 19 0.76 -9.08 1.60
N ARG A 20 1.20 -10.23 2.13
CA ARG A 20 1.55 -11.40 1.31
C ARG A 20 0.39 -11.88 0.45
N ILE A 21 -0.81 -12.00 1.03
CA ILE A 21 -2.02 -12.41 0.30
C ILE A 21 -2.34 -11.40 -0.82
N LEU A 22 -2.16 -10.09 -0.56
CA LEU A 22 -2.42 -9.05 -1.56
C LEU A 22 -1.44 -9.14 -2.74
N LEU A 23 -0.17 -9.43 -2.47
CA LEU A 23 0.85 -9.65 -3.50
C LEU A 23 0.54 -10.91 -4.34
N GLU A 24 0.15 -12.01 -3.70
CA GLU A 24 -0.26 -13.25 -4.38
C GLU A 24 -1.49 -13.03 -5.29
N LEU A 25 -2.49 -12.28 -4.81
CA LEU A 25 -3.68 -11.95 -5.59
C LEU A 25 -3.36 -11.06 -6.80
N ALA A 26 -2.43 -10.11 -6.65
CA ALA A 26 -2.04 -9.17 -7.70
C ALA A 26 -1.42 -9.86 -8.94
N GLY A 27 -0.72 -10.97 -8.74
CA GLY A 27 -0.01 -11.68 -9.82
C GLY A 27 -0.88 -12.59 -10.70
N SER A 28 -2.09 -12.96 -10.27
CA SER A 28 -2.85 -14.04 -10.91
C SER A 28 -3.76 -13.61 -12.07
N SER A 29 -4.30 -12.38 -12.04
CA SER A 29 -5.18 -11.83 -13.12
C SER A 29 -5.77 -10.45 -12.78
N ARG A 30 -5.48 -9.89 -11.60
CA ARG A 30 -6.25 -8.77 -11.06
C ARG A 30 -5.35 -7.73 -10.43
N THR A 31 -5.46 -6.48 -10.88
CA THR A 31 -4.77 -5.35 -10.24
C THR A 31 -5.42 -5.06 -8.88
N VAL A 32 -4.58 -4.98 -7.84
CA VAL A 32 -4.97 -4.64 -6.47
C VAL A 32 -4.27 -3.33 -6.08
N GLY A 33 -5.04 -2.34 -5.64
CA GLY A 33 -4.55 -1.09 -5.08
C GLY A 33 -4.87 -1.02 -3.60
N VAL A 34 -3.92 -0.56 -2.79
CA VAL A 34 -4.06 -0.43 -1.34
C VAL A 34 -3.82 1.02 -0.94
N ILE A 35 -4.74 1.59 -0.18
CA ILE A 35 -4.60 2.91 0.43
C ILE A 35 -4.30 2.69 1.92
N SER A 36 -3.13 3.14 2.36
CA SER A 36 -2.68 2.95 3.74
C SER A 36 -1.67 4.02 4.14
N HIS A 37 -1.74 4.45 5.40
CA HIS A 37 -0.73 5.30 6.02
C HIS A 37 0.40 4.48 6.69
N VAL A 38 0.22 3.16 6.82
CA VAL A 38 1.10 2.24 7.55
C VAL A 38 2.43 2.04 6.80
N SER A 39 3.55 2.14 7.51
CA SER A 39 4.89 2.20 6.92
C SER A 39 5.36 0.87 6.35
N GLU A 40 5.03 -0.23 7.01
CA GLU A 40 5.43 -1.60 6.67
C GLU A 40 4.86 -2.03 5.31
N LEU A 41 3.65 -1.58 4.99
CA LEU A 41 3.04 -1.74 3.67
C LEU A 41 3.83 -1.01 2.57
N LYS A 42 4.43 0.14 2.88
CA LYS A 42 5.23 0.92 1.92
C LYS A 42 6.55 0.24 1.57
N GLU A 43 7.10 -0.54 2.48
CA GLU A 43 8.36 -1.27 2.29
C GLU A 43 8.16 -2.53 1.45
N GLN A 44 7.04 -3.23 1.62
CA GLN A 44 6.76 -4.50 0.94
C GLN A 44 6.18 -4.34 -0.48
N ILE A 45 5.59 -3.18 -0.81
CA ILE A 45 5.01 -2.92 -2.13
C ILE A 45 5.95 -2.02 -2.96
N PRO A 46 6.56 -2.56 -4.05
CA PRO A 46 7.59 -1.84 -4.81
C PRO A 46 7.08 -0.68 -5.66
N SER A 47 5.85 -0.78 -6.18
CA SER A 47 5.21 0.29 -6.96
C SER A 47 4.15 1.01 -6.12
N LYS A 48 4.40 2.29 -5.81
CA LYS A 48 3.56 3.08 -4.90
C LYS A 48 3.34 4.50 -5.42
N ILE A 49 2.15 5.04 -5.14
CA ILE A 49 1.86 6.46 -5.28
C ILE A 49 2.00 7.07 -3.88
N LEU A 50 2.98 7.96 -3.73
CA LEU A 50 3.20 8.71 -2.51
C LEU A 50 2.37 9.99 -2.56
N VAL A 51 1.52 10.18 -1.56
CA VAL A 51 0.77 11.42 -1.36
C VAL A 51 1.45 12.20 -0.23
N ARG A 52 1.87 13.44 -0.51
CA ARG A 52 2.46 14.35 0.48
C ARG A 52 1.57 15.57 0.64
N LYS A 53 1.32 15.96 1.89
CA LYS A 53 0.59 17.19 2.21
C LYS A 53 1.59 18.31 2.42
N GLU A 54 1.44 19.40 1.68
CA GLU A 54 2.23 20.62 1.78
C GLU A 54 1.30 21.83 2.02
N ASN A 55 1.89 23.02 2.19
CA ASN A 55 1.14 24.23 2.54
C ASN A 55 0.22 24.73 1.40
N ASP A 56 0.54 24.39 0.16
CA ASP A 56 -0.21 24.74 -1.05
C ASP A 56 -1.19 23.65 -1.51
N GLY A 57 -1.23 22.49 -0.83
CA GLY A 57 -2.13 21.40 -1.16
C GLY A 57 -1.52 20.02 -0.96
N SER A 58 -2.08 19.03 -1.65
CA SER A 58 -1.57 17.66 -1.66
C SER A 58 -0.90 17.37 -2.99
N HIS A 59 0.32 16.83 -2.94
CA HIS A 59 1.12 16.46 -4.09
C HIS A 59 1.25 14.94 -4.20
N ILE A 60 1.26 14.43 -5.43
CA ILE A 60 1.43 13.01 -5.71
C ILE A 60 2.75 12.75 -6.43
N THR A 61 3.43 11.67 -6.07
CA THR A 61 4.64 11.22 -6.75
C THR A 61 4.57 9.72 -6.95
N TRP A 62 4.91 9.24 -8.15
CA TRP A 62 5.03 7.82 -8.38
C TRP A 62 6.44 7.34 -8.04
N SER A 63 6.53 6.30 -7.21
CA SER A 63 7.76 5.66 -6.79
C SER A 63 7.70 4.20 -7.19
N GLN A 64 8.65 3.75 -8.01
CA GLN A 64 8.81 2.35 -8.36
C GLN A 64 10.26 1.96 -8.12
N ASP A 65 10.50 0.99 -7.24
CA ASP A 65 11.80 0.31 -7.18
C ASP A 65 11.94 -0.51 -8.46
N ARG A 66 12.93 -0.18 -9.28
CA ARG A 66 13.32 -0.92 -10.50
C ARG A 66 14.35 -1.99 -10.17
#